data_AF-A0AB36YU03-F1
#
_entry.id   AF-A0AB36YU03-F1
#
_cell.length_a   1.000
_cell.length_b   1.000
_cell.length_c   1.000
_cell.angle_alpha   90.00
_cell.angle_beta   90.00
_cell.angle_gamma   90.00
#
_symmetry.space_group_name_H-M   'P 1'
#
loop_
_entity.id
_entity.type
_entity.pdbx_description
1 polymer ?
#
loop_
_entity_poly.entity_id
_entity_poly.type
_entity_poly.pdbx_seq_one_letter_code
_entity_poly.pdbx_strand_id
1 'polypeptide(L)'
;MATAWFAEDGLKPAGLDPSGGSAAQAQERVERAARQLARGQEQLVLLLLTAIVTYLTRGQIKAGIQRNMETPAIRSARLQAEMSNKQLAAWLAKNEQKLLAHAELQARDATPFKRAETEPLPANGRSRELSQKAVEPPKPKYKPGFTEEDILAIAKGERPDPTTYLDPDYVAQHLAQFENGASRFMTQTNLEKYGIAQRDGTSFIMPGHEATELLAKTAGDKRALEQALGLPENFLDTNALVRVDIPDPKQLNLRIPSGNEAGANEFWIPGGKLPDGNSEAVIDAAGISAKMFSTSPLF
;
A
#
# COMPACT_ATOMS: atom_id res chain seq x y z
N MET A 1 -19.42 3.63 5.26
CA MET A 1 -18.55 3.70 6.45
C MET A 1 -19.08 2.72 7.48
N ALA A 2 -18.40 1.60 7.72
CA ALA A 2 -18.84 0.65 8.75
C ALA A 2 -18.27 1.12 10.09
N THR A 3 -19.09 1.81 10.89
CA THR A 3 -18.77 2.06 12.30
C THR A 3 -19.05 0.79 13.10
N ALA A 4 -18.29 0.55 14.17
CA ALA A 4 -18.49 -0.61 15.05
C ALA A 4 -19.94 -0.72 15.58
N TRP A 5 -20.67 0.40 15.60
CA TRP A 5 -22.06 0.51 16.00
C TRP A 5 -23.07 -0.25 15.12
N PHE A 6 -22.75 -0.48 13.84
CA PHE A 6 -23.59 -1.22 12.90
C PHE A 6 -22.99 -2.59 12.55
N ALA A 7 -22.07 -3.10 13.38
CA ALA A 7 -21.39 -4.36 13.10
C ALA A 7 -22.37 -5.54 12.98
N GLU A 8 -23.49 -5.49 13.72
CA GLU A 8 -24.53 -6.52 13.75
C GLU A 8 -25.67 -6.29 12.74
N ASP A 9 -25.69 -5.14 12.04
CA ASP A 9 -26.77 -4.82 11.11
C ASP A 9 -26.82 -5.81 9.94
N GLY A 10 -28.03 -6.32 9.69
CA GLY A 10 -28.31 -7.30 8.64
C GLY A 10 -27.79 -8.72 8.94
N LEU A 11 -27.23 -8.96 10.13
CA LEU A 11 -26.77 -10.27 10.57
C LEU A 11 -27.80 -10.95 11.47
N LYS A 12 -27.84 -12.28 11.47
CA LYS A 12 -28.68 -13.02 12.41
C LYS A 12 -28.12 -12.85 13.83
N PRO A 13 -28.96 -12.63 14.86
CA PRO A 13 -28.49 -12.46 16.23
C PRO A 13 -27.66 -13.65 16.70
N ALA A 14 -26.69 -13.40 17.57
CA ALA A 14 -25.84 -14.44 18.15
C ALA A 14 -26.71 -15.54 18.80
N GLY A 15 -26.56 -16.78 18.32
CA GLY A 15 -27.34 -17.94 18.78
C GLY A 15 -28.48 -18.39 17.86
N LEU A 16 -28.90 -17.58 16.88
CA LEU A 16 -29.91 -17.96 15.86
C LEU A 16 -29.28 -18.43 14.53
N ASP A 17 -27.97 -18.31 14.41
CA ASP A 17 -27.18 -18.87 13.32
C ASP A 17 -26.35 -20.06 13.84
N PRO A 18 -26.76 -21.32 13.57
CA PRO A 18 -26.06 -22.50 14.07
C PRO A 18 -24.68 -22.69 13.42
N SER A 19 -24.37 -21.95 12.35
CA SER A 19 -23.05 -21.99 11.70
C SER A 19 -22.00 -21.10 12.38
N GLY A 20 -22.44 -20.18 13.25
CA GLY A 20 -21.57 -19.15 13.84
C GLY A 20 -21.08 -18.07 12.85
N GLY A 21 -21.50 -18.12 11.58
CA GLY A 21 -21.04 -17.20 10.53
C GLY A 21 -21.43 -15.74 10.80
N SER A 22 -22.63 -15.51 11.32
CA SER A 22 -23.13 -14.17 11.66
C SER A 22 -22.33 -13.55 12.81
N ALA A 23 -21.95 -14.34 13.82
CA ALA A 23 -21.12 -13.88 14.93
C ALA A 23 -19.68 -13.57 14.48
N ALA A 24 -19.11 -14.39 13.59
CA ALA A 24 -17.79 -14.16 13.02
C ALA A 24 -17.76 -12.86 12.17
N GLN A 25 -18.81 -12.60 11.37
CA GLN A 25 -18.91 -11.38 10.57
C GLN A 25 -19.08 -10.12 11.43
N ALA A 26 -19.85 -10.19 12.51
CA ALA A 26 -19.98 -9.08 13.45
C ALA A 26 -18.62 -8.76 14.11
N GLN A 27 -17.91 -9.78 14.60
CA GLN A 27 -16.59 -9.64 15.20
C GLN A 27 -15.57 -9.04 14.21
N GLU A 28 -15.56 -9.53 12.98
CA GLU A 28 -14.67 -9.02 11.94
C GLU A 28 -14.95 -7.54 11.63
N ARG A 29 -16.23 -7.12 11.59
CA ARG A 29 -16.61 -5.71 11.39
C ARG A 29 -16.17 -4.82 12.56
N VAL A 30 -16.29 -5.30 13.80
CA VAL A 30 -15.79 -4.59 14.99
C VAL A 30 -14.27 -4.43 14.94
N GLU A 31 -13.53 -5.49 14.62
CA GLU A 31 -12.06 -5.45 14.52
C GLU A 31 -11.58 -4.57 13.35
N ARG A 32 -12.30 -4.54 12.24
CA ARG A 32 -12.03 -3.63 11.12
C ARG A 32 -12.27 -2.17 11.52
N ALA A 33 -13.39 -1.87 12.19
CA ALA A 33 -13.67 -0.53 12.69
C ALA A 33 -12.60 -0.07 13.71
N ALA A 34 -12.13 -0.97 14.58
CA ALA A 34 -11.06 -0.70 15.53
C ALA A 34 -9.72 -0.38 14.82
N ARG A 35 -9.37 -1.12 13.76
CA ARG A 35 -8.15 -0.87 12.96
C ARG A 35 -8.22 0.44 12.17
N GLN A 36 -9.36 0.75 11.56
CA GLN A 36 -9.55 2.02 10.85
C GLN A 36 -9.49 3.21 11.82
N LEU A 37 -10.07 3.08 13.02
CA LEU A 37 -9.94 4.06 14.09
C LEU A 37 -8.46 4.23 14.47
N ALA A 38 -7.71 3.14 14.67
CA ALA A 38 -6.30 3.19 15.03
C ALA A 38 -5.44 3.90 13.96
N ARG A 39 -5.64 3.59 12.66
CA ARG A 39 -4.94 4.26 11.55
C ARG A 39 -5.29 5.74 11.44
N GLY A 40 -6.56 6.09 11.64
CA GLY A 40 -6.98 7.50 11.68
C GLY A 40 -6.35 8.27 12.84
N GLN A 41 -6.22 7.63 14.01
CA GLN A 41 -5.50 8.20 15.15
C GLN A 41 -4.00 8.35 14.86
N GLU A 42 -3.37 7.37 14.19
CA GLU A 42 -1.97 7.44 13.80
C GLU A 42 -1.68 8.62 12.86
N GLN A 43 -2.49 8.82 11.83
CA GLN A 43 -2.35 9.95 10.91
C GLN A 43 -2.55 11.30 11.62
N LEU A 44 -3.49 11.37 12.56
CA LEU A 44 -3.71 12.56 13.39
C LEU A 44 -2.51 12.84 14.31
N VAL A 45 -1.91 11.80 14.88
CA VAL A 45 -0.68 11.90 15.68
C VAL A 45 0.48 12.36 14.82
N LEU A 46 0.68 11.80 13.62
CA LEU A 46 1.73 12.22 12.70
C LEU A 46 1.59 13.70 12.30
N LEU A 47 0.37 14.13 11.97
CA LEU A 47 0.08 15.54 11.65
C LEU A 47 0.37 16.45 12.84
N LEU A 48 -0.03 16.03 14.05
CA LEU A 48 0.24 16.78 15.27
C LEU A 48 1.75 16.90 15.56
N LEU A 49 2.50 15.80 15.45
CA LEU A 49 3.95 15.80 15.64
C LEU A 49 4.67 16.65 14.59
N THR A 50 4.22 16.57 13.32
CA THR A 50 4.73 17.40 12.23
C THR A 50 4.46 18.89 12.50
N ALA A 51 3.26 19.24 12.98
CA ALA A 51 2.92 20.61 13.35
C ALA A 51 3.78 21.12 14.52
N ILE A 52 4.04 20.28 15.53
CA ILE A 52 4.94 20.60 16.65
C ILE A 52 6.37 20.84 16.14
N VAL A 53 6.93 19.91 15.35
CA VAL A 53 8.29 20.05 14.79
C VAL A 53 8.38 21.31 13.91
N THR A 54 7.36 21.58 13.11
CA THR A 54 7.28 22.80 12.27
C THR A 54 7.26 24.07 13.12
N TYR A 55 6.50 24.10 14.21
CA TYR A 55 6.46 25.22 15.15
C TYR A 55 7.82 25.44 15.84
N LEU A 56 8.46 24.35 16.29
CA LEU A 56 9.75 24.39 16.96
C LEU A 56 10.90 24.82 16.05
N THR A 57 10.83 24.49 14.76
CA THR A 57 11.89 24.77 13.77
C THR A 57 11.70 26.11 13.06
N ARG A 58 10.51 26.40 12.51
CA ARG A 58 10.25 27.58 11.67
C ARG A 58 9.98 28.86 12.46
N GLY A 59 9.42 28.77 13.67
CA GLY A 59 9.01 29.95 14.45
C GLY A 59 7.83 30.73 13.83
N GLN A 60 7.14 31.54 14.62
CA GLN A 60 6.12 32.45 14.09
C GLN A 60 6.80 33.58 13.30
N ILE A 61 6.80 33.51 11.97
CA ILE A 61 7.08 34.68 11.13
C ILE A 61 5.81 35.54 11.12
N LYS A 62 5.63 36.40 12.14
CA LYS A 62 4.74 37.55 11.98
C LYS A 62 5.42 38.51 11.03
N ALA A 63 4.76 38.79 9.92
CA ALA A 63 5.23 39.68 8.86
C ALA A 63 5.85 40.97 9.43
N GLY A 64 7.14 41.17 9.13
CA GLY A 64 7.73 42.51 9.11
C GLY A 64 8.65 42.93 10.27
N ILE A 65 8.93 42.11 11.29
CA ILE A 65 9.91 42.51 12.31
C ILE A 65 10.84 41.34 12.64
N GLN A 66 12.10 41.44 12.19
CA GLN A 66 13.21 40.65 12.72
C GLN A 66 13.35 40.94 14.22
N ARG A 67 12.82 40.06 15.07
CA ARG A 67 13.21 40.00 16.48
C ARG A 67 13.64 38.59 16.80
N ASN A 68 14.89 38.52 17.29
CA ASN A 68 15.55 37.46 18.04
C ASN A 68 15.21 36.02 17.65
N MET A 69 16.22 35.32 17.15
CA MET A 69 16.19 33.86 16.93
C MET A 69 15.94 33.15 18.26
N GLU A 70 14.68 33.01 18.67
CA GLU A 70 14.30 32.11 19.77
C GLU A 70 14.75 30.70 19.36
N THR A 71 15.59 30.08 20.19
CA THR A 71 16.07 28.71 19.91
C THR A 71 14.88 27.74 19.97
N PRO A 72 14.92 26.62 19.23
CA PRO A 72 13.91 25.57 19.32
C PRO A 72 13.60 25.14 20.76
N ALA A 73 14.61 25.12 21.63
CA ALA A 73 14.47 24.81 23.05
C ALA A 73 13.61 25.84 23.83
N ILE A 74 13.74 27.14 23.55
CA ILE A 74 12.92 28.18 24.19
C ILE A 74 11.46 28.05 23.74
N ARG A 75 11.24 27.75 22.46
CA ARG A 75 9.89 27.52 21.90
C ARG A 75 9.25 26.24 22.45
N SER A 76 10.04 25.19 22.64
CA SER A 76 9.59 23.95 23.28
C SER A 76 9.19 24.19 24.74
N ALA A 77 10.01 24.92 25.51
CA ALA A 77 9.68 25.26 26.89
C ALA A 77 8.38 26.10 27.00
N ARG A 78 8.16 27.05 26.09
CA ARG A 78 6.91 27.84 26.04
C ARG A 78 5.70 26.96 25.69
N LEU A 79 5.81 26.12 24.66
CA LEU A 79 4.75 25.20 24.27
C LEU A 79 4.35 24.28 25.43
N GLN A 80 5.33 23.70 26.13
CA GLN A 80 5.08 22.85 27.29
C GLN A 80 4.40 23.59 28.45
N ALA A 81 4.73 24.87 28.66
CA ALA A 81 4.13 25.69 29.72
C ALA A 81 2.65 26.01 29.44
N GLU A 82 2.31 26.27 28.18
CA GLU A 82 0.95 26.61 27.72
C GLU A 82 0.04 25.37 27.59
N MET A 83 0.59 24.16 27.56
CA MET A 83 -0.17 22.92 27.49
C MET A 83 -0.88 22.58 28.82
N SER A 84 -2.19 22.31 28.71
CA SER A 84 -3.03 21.84 29.81
C SER A 84 -2.71 20.40 30.22
N ASN A 85 -2.28 19.54 29.29
CA ASN A 85 -1.89 18.16 29.57
C ASN A 85 -0.41 18.05 29.98
N LYS A 86 -0.17 17.87 31.30
CA LYS A 86 1.18 17.78 31.87
C LYS A 86 1.94 16.50 31.51
N GLN A 87 1.24 15.39 31.26
CA GLN A 87 1.88 14.14 30.84
C GLN A 87 2.44 14.26 29.42
N LEU A 88 1.66 14.86 28.51
CA LEU A 88 2.09 15.11 27.14
C LEU A 88 3.24 16.12 27.10
N ALA A 89 3.19 17.18 27.91
CA ALA A 89 4.30 18.14 28.04
C ALA A 89 5.60 17.46 28.51
N ALA A 90 5.52 16.60 29.53
CA ALA A 90 6.68 15.85 30.03
C ALA A 90 7.21 14.83 29.01
N TRP A 91 6.33 14.21 28.21
CA TRP A 91 6.74 13.33 27.13
C TRP A 91 7.45 14.09 26.01
N LEU A 92 6.93 15.27 25.62
CA LEU A 92 7.57 16.13 24.61
C LEU A 92 8.98 16.54 25.04
N ALA A 93 9.16 16.95 26.30
CA ALA A 93 10.48 17.32 26.84
C ALA A 93 11.52 16.20 26.70
N LYS A 94 11.11 14.94 26.90
CA LYS A 94 12.00 13.77 26.79
C LYS A 94 12.32 13.38 25.36
N ASN A 95 11.46 13.73 24.40
CA ASN A 95 11.54 13.25 23.01
C ASN A 95 11.87 14.36 22.00
N GLU A 96 12.03 15.61 22.44
CA GLU A 96 12.28 16.77 21.58
C GLU A 96 13.41 16.56 20.57
N GLN A 97 14.58 16.08 21.01
CA GLN A 97 15.72 15.87 20.12
C GLN A 97 15.42 14.81 19.03
N LYS A 98 14.69 13.76 19.39
CA LYS A 98 14.29 12.70 18.45
C LYS A 98 13.29 13.22 17.43
N LEU A 99 12.33 14.04 17.87
CA LEU A 99 11.35 14.67 16.99
C LEU A 99 12.01 15.62 15.98
N LEU A 100 12.99 16.42 16.43
CA LEU A 100 13.74 17.33 15.55
C LEU A 100 14.65 16.61 14.56
N ALA A 101 15.18 15.44 14.94
CA ALA A 101 16.05 14.62 14.10
C ALA A 101 15.29 13.73 13.08
N HIS A 102 13.98 13.56 13.24
CA HIS A 102 13.18 12.68 12.39
C HIS A 102 12.90 13.32 11.02
N ALA A 103 13.47 12.78 9.96
CA ALA A 103 13.40 13.35 8.60
C ALA A 103 11.97 13.45 8.04
N GLU A 104 11.06 12.56 8.45
CA GLU A 104 9.65 12.57 8.01
C GLU A 104 8.81 13.68 8.65
N LEU A 105 9.24 14.21 9.80
CA LEU A 105 8.56 15.29 10.51
C LEU A 105 9.06 16.68 10.07
N GLN A 106 10.15 16.74 9.30
CA GLN A 106 10.67 17.97 8.74
C GLN A 106 9.84 18.36 7.51
N ALA A 107 9.16 19.50 7.57
CA ALA A 107 8.37 20.00 6.46
C ALA A 107 9.29 20.22 5.24
N ARG A 108 9.23 19.31 4.25
CA ARG A 108 9.82 19.53 2.93
C ARG A 108 9.25 20.84 2.40
N ASP A 109 10.12 21.80 2.08
CA ASP A 109 9.69 23.10 1.60
C ASP A 109 8.79 22.93 0.37
N ALA A 110 7.55 23.40 0.50
CA ALA A 110 6.59 23.44 -0.58
C ALA A 110 7.17 24.31 -1.70
N THR A 111 7.65 23.69 -2.77
CA THR A 111 7.95 24.39 -4.02
C THR A 111 6.71 24.25 -4.91
N PRO A 112 6.12 25.35 -5.39
CA PRO A 112 4.92 25.29 -6.23
C PRO A 112 5.25 24.63 -7.57
N PHE A 113 4.32 23.82 -8.07
CA PHE A 113 4.32 23.28 -9.42
C PHE A 113 4.62 24.38 -10.44
N LYS A 114 5.81 24.35 -11.05
CA LYS A 114 6.12 25.12 -12.25
C LYS A 114 6.72 24.18 -13.30
N ARG A 115 5.97 24.06 -14.39
CA ARG A 115 6.31 23.36 -15.64
C ARG A 115 7.70 23.80 -16.09
N ALA A 116 8.62 22.85 -16.26
CA ALA A 116 9.96 23.12 -16.79
C ALA A 116 10.06 22.63 -18.23
N GLU A 117 10.14 23.59 -19.15
CA GLU A 117 10.72 23.43 -20.48
C GLU A 117 12.23 23.18 -20.39
N THR A 118 12.70 22.55 -21.46
CA THR A 118 14.03 22.03 -21.83
C THR A 118 15.20 23.01 -21.77
N GLU A 119 16.40 22.53 -21.38
CA GLU A 119 17.61 22.35 -22.24
C GLU A 119 18.90 22.00 -21.42
N PRO A 120 19.98 21.48 -22.06
CA PRO A 120 20.66 20.24 -21.63
C PRO A 120 22.09 20.42 -21.06
N LEU A 121 22.62 19.35 -20.45
CA LEU A 121 24.01 19.20 -20.01
C LEU A 121 24.54 17.78 -20.36
N PRO A 122 25.87 17.56 -20.42
CA PRO A 122 26.55 17.08 -21.62
C PRO A 122 26.83 15.58 -21.65
N ALA A 123 27.16 15.13 -22.85
CA ALA A 123 27.48 13.76 -23.21
C ALA A 123 28.66 13.18 -22.42
N ASN A 124 28.45 12.02 -21.80
CA ASN A 124 29.49 11.00 -21.65
C ASN A 124 28.94 9.63 -22.07
N GLY A 125 29.43 9.18 -23.23
CA GLY A 125 28.85 8.14 -24.06
C GLY A 125 29.23 6.71 -23.69
N ARG A 126 28.91 6.25 -22.48
CA ARG A 126 29.08 4.82 -22.13
C ARG A 126 27.91 4.15 -21.42
N SER A 127 26.84 4.89 -21.09
CA SER A 127 25.64 4.32 -20.44
C SER A 127 24.46 4.15 -21.41
N ARG A 128 24.66 4.40 -22.70
CA ARG A 128 23.57 4.52 -23.70
C ARG A 128 23.12 3.19 -24.32
N GLU A 129 23.81 2.08 -24.02
CA GLU A 129 23.42 0.74 -24.51
C GLU A 129 22.70 -0.12 -23.47
N LEU A 130 22.70 0.25 -22.18
CA LEU A 130 21.78 -0.31 -21.18
C LEU A 130 20.52 0.55 -21.08
N SER A 131 20.05 0.98 -22.24
CA SER A 131 18.73 1.52 -22.48
C SER A 131 17.77 0.35 -22.66
N GLN A 132 16.97 0.05 -21.65
CA GLN A 132 15.54 -0.15 -21.88
C GLN A 132 14.83 0.61 -20.76
N LYS A 133 13.92 1.51 -21.16
CA LYS A 133 13.04 2.30 -20.28
C LYS A 133 12.61 1.45 -19.08
N ALA A 134 12.74 1.96 -17.85
CA ALA A 134 11.75 1.63 -16.84
C ALA A 134 10.41 2.12 -17.43
N VAL A 135 9.65 1.19 -18.00
CA VAL A 135 8.33 1.49 -18.56
C VAL A 135 7.47 1.77 -17.35
N GLU A 136 7.13 3.04 -17.12
CA GLU A 136 6.17 3.40 -16.08
C GLU A 136 4.91 2.56 -16.30
N PRO A 137 4.40 1.86 -15.27
CA PRO A 137 3.27 0.96 -15.45
C PRO A 137 2.09 1.72 -16.07
N PRO A 138 1.38 1.15 -17.07
CA PRO A 138 0.28 1.85 -17.73
C PRO A 138 -0.80 2.19 -16.70
N LYS A 139 -1.40 3.37 -16.80
CA LYS A 139 -2.48 3.80 -15.90
C LYS A 139 -3.84 3.25 -16.37
N PRO A 140 -4.74 2.83 -15.47
CA PRO A 140 -6.07 2.38 -15.83
C PRO A 140 -6.78 3.35 -16.76
N LYS A 141 -7.31 2.83 -17.88
CA LYS A 141 -8.12 3.58 -18.82
C LYS A 141 -9.50 2.95 -18.91
N TYR A 142 -10.50 3.70 -18.43
CA TYR A 142 -11.89 3.29 -18.43
C TYR A 142 -12.56 3.64 -19.77
N LYS A 143 -13.52 2.81 -20.17
CA LYS A 143 -14.42 3.10 -21.29
C LYS A 143 -15.31 4.30 -20.97
N PRO A 144 -15.82 5.02 -21.98
CA PRO A 144 -16.74 6.14 -21.76
C PRO A 144 -17.94 5.72 -20.89
N GLY A 145 -18.23 6.50 -19.85
CA GLY A 145 -19.34 6.23 -18.92
C GLY A 145 -19.00 5.32 -17.74
N PHE A 146 -17.74 4.89 -17.60
CA PHE A 146 -17.25 4.18 -16.42
C PHE A 146 -16.20 5.01 -15.69
N THR A 147 -16.27 5.00 -14.36
CA THR A 147 -15.25 5.52 -13.45
C THR A 147 -14.81 4.44 -12.46
N GLU A 148 -13.70 4.67 -11.77
CA GLU A 148 -13.25 3.80 -10.69
C GLU A 148 -14.31 3.71 -9.58
N GLU A 149 -14.90 4.86 -9.24
CA GLU A 149 -15.93 4.98 -8.21
C GLU A 149 -17.18 4.17 -8.56
N ASP A 150 -17.59 4.15 -9.83
CA ASP A 150 -18.74 3.35 -10.29
C ASP A 150 -18.50 1.85 -10.03
N ILE A 151 -17.28 1.36 -10.28
CA ILE A 151 -16.94 -0.05 -10.07
C ILE A 151 -16.82 -0.38 -8.58
N LEU A 152 -16.22 0.52 -7.80
CA LEU A 152 -16.08 0.34 -6.35
C LEU A 152 -17.42 0.38 -5.62
N ALA A 153 -18.41 1.11 -6.15
CA ALA A 153 -19.78 1.15 -5.63
C ALA A 153 -20.54 -0.17 -5.81
N ILE A 154 -20.10 -1.03 -6.74
CA ILE A 154 -20.70 -2.36 -6.95
C ILE A 154 -20.15 -3.34 -5.92
N ALA A 155 -21.07 -4.06 -5.26
CA ALA A 155 -20.73 -5.01 -4.23
C ALA A 155 -19.80 -6.11 -4.77
N LYS A 156 -18.83 -6.53 -3.94
CA LYS A 156 -17.99 -7.69 -4.25
C LYS A 156 -18.87 -8.92 -4.49
N GLY A 157 -18.61 -9.62 -5.59
CA GLY A 157 -19.42 -10.73 -6.10
C GLY A 157 -20.30 -10.33 -7.29
N GLU A 158 -20.62 -9.05 -7.43
CA GLU A 158 -21.47 -8.52 -8.51
C GLU A 158 -20.71 -7.60 -9.47
N ARG A 159 -19.41 -7.33 -9.20
CA ARG A 159 -18.60 -6.45 -10.05
C ARG A 159 -18.50 -7.02 -11.47
N PRO A 160 -18.67 -6.19 -12.51
CA PRO A 160 -18.63 -6.66 -13.88
C PRO A 160 -17.23 -7.16 -14.27
N ASP A 161 -17.17 -7.97 -15.32
CA ASP A 161 -15.89 -8.36 -15.92
C ASP A 161 -15.08 -7.11 -16.32
N PRO A 162 -13.75 -7.07 -16.08
CA PRO A 162 -12.89 -5.93 -16.44
C PRO A 162 -13.02 -5.48 -17.89
N THR A 163 -13.23 -6.41 -18.84
CA THR A 163 -13.42 -6.07 -20.25
C THR A 163 -14.71 -5.28 -20.52
N THR A 164 -15.65 -5.25 -19.56
CA THR A 164 -16.88 -4.44 -19.64
C THR A 164 -16.56 -2.95 -19.52
N TYR A 165 -15.64 -2.59 -18.62
CA TYR A 165 -15.40 -1.19 -18.22
C TYR A 165 -13.99 -0.67 -18.53
N LEU A 166 -13.02 -1.52 -18.84
CA LEU A 166 -11.67 -1.13 -19.24
C LEU A 166 -11.53 -1.06 -20.76
N ASP A 167 -10.72 -0.10 -21.20
CA ASP A 167 -10.30 0.04 -22.59
C ASP A 167 -9.48 -1.18 -23.03
N PRO A 168 -9.78 -1.81 -24.17
CA PRO A 168 -9.12 -3.04 -24.60
C PRO A 168 -7.61 -2.86 -24.86
N ASP A 169 -7.18 -1.68 -25.33
CA ASP A 169 -5.75 -1.41 -25.55
C ASP A 169 -5.02 -1.32 -24.21
N TYR A 170 -5.67 -0.75 -23.19
CA TYR A 170 -5.14 -0.77 -21.82
C TYR A 170 -5.03 -2.19 -21.29
N VAL A 171 -6.07 -3.01 -21.43
CA VAL A 171 -6.04 -4.40 -20.97
C VAL A 171 -4.87 -5.16 -21.62
N ALA A 172 -4.70 -5.03 -22.93
CA ALA A 172 -3.60 -5.67 -23.66
C ALA A 172 -2.22 -5.20 -23.18
N GLN A 173 -2.03 -3.88 -23.04
CA GLN A 173 -0.77 -3.30 -22.55
C GLN A 173 -0.46 -3.71 -21.11
N HIS A 174 -1.47 -3.73 -20.24
CA HIS A 174 -1.30 -4.14 -18.84
C HIS A 174 -0.85 -5.59 -18.73
N LEU A 175 -1.52 -6.50 -19.46
CA LEU A 175 -1.21 -7.93 -19.44
C LEU A 175 0.12 -8.26 -20.14
N ALA A 176 0.57 -7.44 -21.10
CA ALA A 176 1.88 -7.59 -21.75
C ALA A 176 3.05 -7.49 -20.75
N GLN A 177 2.87 -6.82 -19.61
CA GLN A 177 3.90 -6.72 -18.57
C GLN A 177 4.25 -8.07 -17.92
N PHE A 178 3.37 -9.06 -18.05
CA PHE A 178 3.54 -10.42 -17.51
C PHE A 178 4.13 -11.40 -18.52
N GLU A 179 4.52 -10.95 -19.72
CA GLU A 179 5.10 -11.81 -20.77
C GLU A 179 6.40 -12.46 -20.37
N ASN A 180 7.18 -11.79 -19.52
CA ASN A 180 8.44 -12.30 -18.98
C ASN A 180 8.26 -12.95 -17.60
N GLY A 181 7.06 -13.45 -17.33
CA GLY A 181 6.71 -14.11 -16.08
C GLY A 181 6.15 -13.17 -15.01
N ALA A 182 5.73 -13.80 -13.92
CA ALA A 182 5.10 -13.15 -12.79
C ALA A 182 5.65 -13.66 -11.47
N SER A 183 5.42 -12.91 -10.40
CA SER A 183 5.81 -13.30 -9.05
C SER A 183 4.69 -13.11 -8.05
N ARG A 184 4.74 -13.86 -6.95
CA ARG A 184 3.95 -13.64 -5.74
C ARG A 184 4.84 -13.74 -4.51
N PHE A 185 4.63 -12.84 -3.56
CA PHE A 185 5.23 -12.94 -2.23
C PHE A 185 4.20 -13.55 -1.26
N MET A 186 4.63 -14.56 -0.51
CA MET A 186 3.80 -15.18 0.53
C MET A 186 4.65 -15.85 1.59
N THR A 187 4.07 -16.19 2.74
CA THR A 187 4.79 -16.95 3.75
C THR A 187 5.03 -18.38 3.30
N GLN A 188 6.19 -18.94 3.67
CA GLN A 188 6.53 -20.33 3.40
C GLN A 188 5.46 -21.28 3.97
N THR A 189 5.03 -21.04 5.21
CA THR A 189 3.99 -21.82 5.88
C THR A 189 2.68 -21.85 5.09
N ASN A 190 2.25 -20.73 4.52
CA ASN A 190 1.02 -20.70 3.72
C ASN A 190 1.18 -21.48 2.41
N LEU A 191 2.36 -21.38 1.78
CA LEU A 191 2.65 -22.12 0.56
C LEU A 191 2.62 -23.63 0.81
N GLU A 192 3.28 -24.10 1.86
CA GLU A 192 3.34 -25.53 2.21
C GLU A 192 1.96 -26.08 2.57
N LYS A 193 1.15 -25.28 3.26
CA LYS A 193 -0.16 -25.72 3.76
C LYS A 193 -1.27 -25.64 2.73
N TYR A 194 -1.27 -24.62 1.88
CA TYR A 194 -2.40 -24.30 0.99
C TYR A 194 -2.02 -24.21 -0.49
N GLY A 195 -0.73 -24.24 -0.82
CA GLY A 195 -0.26 -23.88 -2.15
C GLY A 195 -0.42 -22.38 -2.42
N ILE A 196 -0.30 -21.99 -3.69
CA ILE A 196 -0.36 -20.57 -4.07
C ILE A 196 -1.80 -20.07 -4.25
N ALA A 197 -2.79 -20.96 -4.34
CA ALA A 197 -4.18 -20.60 -4.61
C ALA A 197 -4.91 -20.10 -3.36
N GLN A 198 -5.89 -19.23 -3.57
CA GLN A 198 -6.92 -18.91 -2.60
C GLN A 198 -8.04 -19.96 -2.63
N ARG A 199 -9.00 -19.84 -1.71
CA ARG A 199 -10.14 -20.78 -1.58
C ARG A 199 -11.01 -20.91 -2.83
N ASP A 200 -11.01 -19.90 -3.71
CA ASP A 200 -11.74 -19.91 -4.98
C ASP A 200 -10.88 -20.41 -6.14
N GLY A 201 -9.67 -20.88 -5.86
CA GLY A 201 -8.73 -21.38 -6.86
C GLY A 201 -7.88 -20.31 -7.53
N THR A 202 -8.07 -19.02 -7.23
CA THR A 202 -7.32 -17.94 -7.89
C THR A 202 -6.06 -17.56 -7.13
N SER A 203 -5.08 -16.95 -7.81
CA SER A 203 -3.93 -16.33 -7.17
C SER A 203 -3.66 -14.96 -7.77
N PHE A 204 -3.50 -13.97 -6.91
CA PHE A 204 -2.96 -12.66 -7.29
C PHE A 204 -1.45 -12.74 -7.49
N ILE A 205 -0.96 -12.04 -8.51
CA ILE A 205 0.44 -12.02 -8.95
C ILE A 205 0.81 -10.63 -9.46
N MET A 206 2.09 -10.28 -9.39
CA MET A 206 2.65 -9.06 -9.96
C MET A 206 3.65 -9.40 -11.09
N PRO A 207 3.99 -8.46 -11.99
CA PRO A 207 5.00 -8.70 -13.01
C PRO A 207 6.36 -9.09 -12.41
N GLY A 208 7.05 -10.05 -13.02
CA GLY A 208 8.33 -10.56 -12.48
C GLY A 208 9.43 -9.49 -12.42
N HIS A 209 9.40 -8.51 -13.34
CA HIS A 209 10.34 -7.39 -13.33
C HIS A 209 10.06 -6.43 -12.18
N GLU A 210 8.80 -6.07 -11.91
CA GLU A 210 8.42 -5.24 -10.76
C GLU A 210 8.77 -5.91 -9.43
N ALA A 211 8.55 -7.22 -9.30
CA ALA A 211 8.98 -7.97 -8.11
C ALA A 211 10.50 -7.92 -7.92
N THR A 212 11.27 -7.95 -9.01
CA THR A 212 12.73 -7.85 -8.97
C THR A 212 13.19 -6.45 -8.59
N GLU A 213 12.55 -5.41 -9.14
CA GLU A 213 12.81 -4.02 -8.75
C GLU A 213 12.45 -3.77 -7.28
N LEU A 214 11.34 -4.32 -6.80
CA LEU A 214 10.90 -4.20 -5.41
C LEU A 214 11.95 -4.79 -4.45
N LEU A 215 12.46 -5.99 -4.73
CA LEU A 215 13.54 -6.59 -3.94
C LEU A 215 14.86 -5.80 -4.04
N ALA A 216 15.19 -5.26 -5.21
CA ALA A 216 16.37 -4.44 -5.40
C ALA A 216 16.27 -3.12 -4.61
N LYS A 217 15.09 -2.49 -4.58
CA LYS A 217 14.82 -1.25 -3.83
C LYS A 217 14.91 -1.45 -2.32
N THR A 218 14.48 -2.60 -1.81
CA THR A 218 14.53 -2.90 -0.37
C THR A 218 15.89 -3.40 0.08
N ALA A 219 16.72 -3.90 -0.85
CA ALA A 219 18.12 -4.30 -0.58
C ALA A 219 18.28 -5.25 0.63
N GLY A 220 17.28 -6.11 0.86
CA GLY A 220 17.26 -7.05 1.99
C GLY A 220 16.81 -6.45 3.34
N ASP A 221 16.37 -5.20 3.38
CA ASP A 221 15.74 -4.60 4.55
C ASP A 221 14.32 -5.15 4.73
N LYS A 222 14.10 -5.88 5.84
CA LYS A 222 12.81 -6.47 6.19
C LYS A 222 11.71 -5.43 6.38
N ARG A 223 12.00 -4.27 6.96
CA ARG A 223 11.02 -3.20 7.21
C ARG A 223 10.64 -2.50 5.93
N ALA A 224 11.63 -2.20 5.08
CA ALA A 224 11.35 -1.65 3.75
C ALA A 224 10.51 -2.63 2.91
N LEU A 225 10.79 -3.93 3.02
CA LEU A 225 10.01 -4.94 2.30
C LEU A 225 8.59 -5.11 2.85
N GLU A 226 8.40 -5.10 4.17
CA GLU A 226 7.08 -5.10 4.79
C GLU A 226 6.24 -3.92 4.29
N GLN A 227 6.81 -2.72 4.29
CA GLN A 227 6.13 -1.52 3.79
C GLN A 227 5.80 -1.64 2.29
N ALA A 228 6.75 -2.06 1.45
CA ALA A 228 6.54 -2.21 0.01
C ALA A 228 5.50 -3.27 -0.36
N LEU A 229 5.32 -4.30 0.48
CA LEU A 229 4.33 -5.36 0.27
C LEU A 229 3.03 -5.13 1.07
N GLY A 230 2.93 -4.03 1.82
CA GLY A 230 1.77 -3.74 2.68
C GLY A 230 1.57 -4.75 3.82
N LEU A 231 2.65 -5.39 4.28
CA LEU A 231 2.64 -6.32 5.40
C LEU A 231 2.66 -5.57 6.75
N PRO A 232 2.14 -6.19 7.83
CA PRO A 232 2.26 -5.61 9.17
C PRO A 232 3.72 -5.36 9.57
N GLU A 233 3.96 -4.34 10.37
CA GLU A 233 5.28 -4.07 10.94
C GLU A 233 5.78 -5.27 11.76
N ASN A 234 7.05 -5.64 11.60
CA ASN A 234 7.71 -6.78 12.25
C ASN A 234 7.17 -8.15 11.84
N PHE A 235 6.35 -8.23 10.79
CA PHE A 235 5.83 -9.49 10.27
C PHE A 235 6.95 -10.48 9.88
N LEU A 236 8.03 -10.01 9.27
CA LEU A 236 9.17 -10.81 8.80
C LEU A 236 10.18 -11.17 9.90
N ASP A 237 9.91 -10.82 11.15
CA ASP A 237 10.73 -11.26 12.28
C ASP A 237 10.37 -12.69 12.70
N THR A 238 9.12 -13.08 12.47
CA THR A 238 8.57 -14.38 12.89
C THR A 238 8.08 -15.22 11.72
N ASN A 239 8.03 -14.66 10.50
CA ASN A 239 7.55 -15.34 9.31
C ASN A 239 8.63 -15.38 8.23
N ALA A 240 8.91 -16.59 7.72
CA ALA A 240 9.73 -16.79 6.53
C ALA A 240 8.93 -16.43 5.28
N LEU A 241 9.50 -15.58 4.42
CA LEU A 241 8.88 -15.12 3.18
C LEU A 241 9.54 -15.81 1.99
N VAL A 242 8.69 -16.27 1.07
CA VAL A 242 9.12 -16.83 -0.21
C VAL A 242 8.61 -15.98 -1.35
N ARG A 243 9.45 -15.85 -2.39
CA ARG A 243 9.04 -15.41 -3.72
C ARG A 243 8.70 -16.65 -4.54
N VAL A 244 7.48 -16.69 -5.04
CA VAL A 244 7.02 -17.68 -6.01
C VAL A 244 7.12 -17.04 -7.39
N ASP A 245 7.91 -17.63 -8.29
CA ASP A 245 8.05 -17.19 -9.67
C ASP A 245 7.28 -18.12 -10.61
N ILE A 246 6.49 -17.54 -11.51
CA ILE A 246 5.64 -18.22 -12.47
C ILE A 246 6.09 -17.79 -13.87
N PRO A 247 6.89 -18.62 -14.58
CA PRO A 247 7.49 -18.21 -15.85
C PRO A 247 6.49 -17.93 -16.97
N ASP A 248 5.38 -18.68 -17.02
CA ASP A 248 4.35 -18.52 -18.05
C ASP A 248 2.94 -18.43 -17.44
N PRO A 249 2.55 -17.26 -16.90
CA PRO A 249 1.25 -17.08 -16.29
C PRO A 249 0.11 -17.10 -17.32
N LYS A 250 0.38 -16.89 -18.62
CA LYS A 250 -0.66 -16.90 -19.67
C LYS A 250 -1.32 -18.27 -19.80
N GLN A 251 -0.58 -19.36 -19.56
CA GLN A 251 -1.13 -20.72 -19.53
C GLN A 251 -2.11 -20.96 -18.36
N LEU A 252 -2.13 -20.06 -17.37
CA LEU A 252 -2.92 -20.16 -16.15
C LEU A 252 -4.08 -19.15 -16.15
N ASN A 253 -4.63 -18.82 -17.32
CA ASN A 253 -5.75 -17.90 -17.46
C ASN A 253 -5.46 -16.51 -16.84
N LEU A 254 -4.28 -15.96 -17.15
CA LEU A 254 -3.87 -14.62 -16.76
C LEU A 254 -4.90 -13.57 -17.20
N ARG A 255 -5.38 -12.78 -16.25
CA ARG A 255 -6.37 -11.71 -16.49
C ARG A 255 -6.26 -10.59 -15.46
N ILE A 256 -6.85 -9.44 -15.77
CA ILE A 256 -7.03 -8.37 -14.79
C ILE A 256 -8.03 -8.85 -13.72
N PRO A 257 -7.77 -8.62 -12.42
CA PRO A 257 -8.73 -8.96 -11.38
C PRO A 257 -10.03 -8.17 -11.53
N SER A 258 -11.14 -8.85 -11.34
CA SER A 258 -12.49 -8.25 -11.28
C SER A 258 -12.81 -7.64 -9.93
N GLY A 259 -12.07 -8.02 -8.89
CA GLY A 259 -12.35 -7.69 -7.50
C GLY A 259 -13.38 -8.63 -6.85
N ASN A 260 -13.85 -9.66 -7.57
CA ASN A 260 -14.73 -10.70 -7.05
C ASN A 260 -13.95 -11.88 -6.47
N GLU A 261 -12.65 -11.98 -6.76
CA GLU A 261 -11.76 -13.04 -6.31
C GLU A 261 -11.69 -13.08 -4.78
N ALA A 262 -11.53 -14.26 -4.19
CA ALA A 262 -11.47 -14.45 -2.75
C ALA A 262 -10.36 -13.60 -2.10
N GLY A 263 -9.23 -13.40 -2.80
CA GLY A 263 -8.12 -12.57 -2.37
C GLY A 263 -8.36 -11.06 -2.45
N ALA A 264 -9.36 -10.58 -3.19
CA ALA A 264 -9.66 -9.15 -3.28
C ALA A 264 -10.16 -8.61 -1.93
N ASN A 265 -9.49 -7.60 -1.38
CA ASN A 265 -9.82 -7.00 -0.08
C ASN A 265 -10.30 -5.55 -0.24
N GLU A 266 -10.37 -4.78 0.85
CA GLU A 266 -10.82 -3.38 0.83
C GLU A 266 -9.84 -2.41 0.14
N PHE A 267 -8.60 -2.84 -0.12
CA PHE A 267 -7.58 -2.08 -0.85
C PHE A 267 -7.54 -2.45 -2.33
N TRP A 268 -8.32 -3.43 -2.78
CA TRP A 268 -8.43 -3.74 -4.19
C TRP A 268 -9.01 -2.53 -4.93
N ILE A 269 -8.34 -2.14 -6.00
CA ILE A 269 -8.80 -1.10 -6.92
C ILE A 269 -8.96 -1.70 -8.34
N PRO A 270 -9.95 -1.23 -9.12
CA PRO A 270 -10.15 -1.68 -10.48
C PRO A 270 -8.96 -1.31 -11.39
N GLY A 271 -8.77 -2.11 -12.45
CA GLY A 271 -7.71 -1.87 -13.44
C GLY A 271 -6.43 -2.67 -13.22
N GLY A 272 -6.37 -3.54 -12.21
CA GLY A 272 -5.21 -4.41 -11.98
C GLY A 272 -4.02 -3.66 -11.40
N LYS A 273 -4.27 -2.77 -10.45
CA LYS A 273 -3.22 -1.99 -9.79
C LYS A 273 -3.27 -2.19 -8.28
N LEU A 274 -2.11 -2.12 -7.66
CA LEU A 274 -2.00 -1.90 -6.24
C LEU A 274 -2.10 -0.40 -5.93
N PRO A 275 -2.52 0.00 -4.70
CA PRO A 275 -2.63 1.41 -4.32
C PRO A 275 -1.35 2.23 -4.46
N ASP A 276 -0.18 1.58 -4.47
CA ASP A 276 1.14 2.18 -4.67
C ASP A 276 1.53 2.35 -6.15
N GLY A 277 0.68 1.88 -7.08
CA GLY A 277 0.84 2.00 -8.53
C GLY A 277 1.43 0.77 -9.24
N ASN A 278 1.89 -0.23 -8.49
CA ASN A 278 2.41 -1.47 -9.06
C ASN A 278 1.31 -2.25 -9.79
N SER A 279 1.69 -3.04 -10.80
CA SER A 279 0.77 -3.85 -11.59
C SER A 279 0.43 -5.17 -10.90
N GLU A 280 -0.83 -5.57 -11.01
CA GLU A 280 -1.35 -6.83 -10.48
C GLU A 280 -2.25 -7.53 -11.50
N ALA A 281 -2.26 -8.85 -11.46
CA ALA A 281 -3.15 -9.71 -12.23
C ALA A 281 -3.59 -10.91 -11.38
N VAL A 282 -4.54 -11.68 -11.92
CA VAL A 282 -4.95 -12.96 -11.34
C VAL A 282 -4.78 -14.09 -12.34
N ILE A 283 -4.49 -15.26 -11.82
CA ILE A 283 -4.41 -16.54 -12.53
C ILE A 283 -5.27 -17.59 -11.83
N ASP A 284 -5.61 -18.64 -12.55
CA ASP A 284 -6.17 -19.86 -11.99
C ASP A 284 -5.03 -20.75 -11.50
N ALA A 285 -4.99 -20.99 -10.20
CA ALA A 285 -3.93 -21.72 -9.51
C ALA A 285 -4.43 -22.96 -8.76
N ALA A 286 -5.72 -23.27 -8.83
CA ALA A 286 -6.28 -24.49 -8.26
C ALA A 286 -5.57 -25.73 -8.84
N GLY A 287 -4.91 -26.50 -7.98
CA GLY A 287 -4.18 -27.70 -8.40
C GLY A 287 -3.01 -27.43 -9.34
N ILE A 288 -2.45 -26.20 -9.34
CA ILE A 288 -1.28 -25.88 -10.14
C ILE A 288 -0.13 -26.86 -9.87
N SER A 289 0.50 -27.34 -10.93
CA SER A 289 1.64 -28.24 -10.80
C SER A 289 2.85 -27.51 -10.23
N ALA A 290 3.59 -28.17 -9.33
CA ALA A 290 4.88 -27.67 -8.83
C ALA A 290 5.95 -27.45 -9.92
N LYS A 291 5.70 -27.90 -11.16
CA LYS A 291 6.56 -27.62 -12.32
C LYS A 291 6.29 -26.26 -12.97
N MET A 292 5.15 -25.64 -12.68
CA MET A 292 4.73 -24.37 -13.29
C MET A 292 5.18 -23.14 -12.50
N PHE A 293 5.79 -23.34 -11.33
CA PHE A 293 6.37 -22.27 -10.55
C PHE A 293 7.64 -22.74 -9.85
N SER A 294 8.50 -21.79 -9.48
CA SER A 294 9.66 -22.01 -8.63
C SER A 294 9.58 -21.13 -7.39
N THR A 295 10.31 -21.50 -6.34
CA THR A 295 10.26 -20.81 -5.05
C THR A 295 11.65 -20.40 -4.61
N SER A 296 11.81 -19.14 -4.22
CA SER A 296 13.06 -18.58 -3.70
C SER A 296 12.83 -18.03 -2.29
N PRO A 297 13.53 -18.52 -1.26
CA PRO A 297 13.50 -17.93 0.08
C PRO A 297 14.09 -16.52 0.06
N LEU A 298 13.53 -15.61 0.87
CA LEU A 298 14.02 -14.23 0.99
C LEU A 298 14.66 -13.96 2.36
N PHE A 299 14.19 -14.63 3.42
CA PHE A 299 14.70 -14.55 4.79
C PHE A 299 14.47 -15.86 5.55
#